data_AF-A0A382GAS0-F1
#
_entry.id   AF-A0A382GAS0-F1
#
_cell.length_a   1.000
_cell.length_b   1.000
_cell.length_c   1.000
_cell.angle_alpha   90.00
_cell.angle_beta   90.00
_cell.angle_gamma   90.00
#
_symmetry.space_group_name_H-M   'P 1'
#
loop_
_entity.id
_entity.type
_entity.pdbx_description
1 polymer ?
#
loop_
_entity_poly.entity_id
_entity_poly.type
_entity_poly.pdbx_seq_one_letter_code
_entity_poly.pdbx_strand_id
1 'polypeptide(L)'
;FSEKDFHRIFQTNINNKQADPYKVLGVSREDNDNIIRKKWIELNKEHHPDNLMAKGMPKEFINRANDELASINLAYDKIKEMRENI
;
A
#
# COMPACT_ATOMS: atom_id res chain seq x y z
N PHE A 1 -17.84 -3.18 8.60
CA PHE A 1 -16.38 -3.04 8.78
C PHE A 1 -16.09 -1.60 9.16
N SER A 2 -15.42 -1.37 10.29
CA SER A 2 -15.00 -0.01 10.68
C SER A 2 -13.69 0.37 10.00
N GLU A 3 -13.40 1.66 9.88
CA GLU A 3 -12.11 2.17 9.37
C GLU A 3 -10.91 1.66 10.20
N LYS A 4 -11.12 1.46 11.51
CA LYS A 4 -10.11 0.87 12.40
C LYS A 4 -9.82 -0.60 12.09
N ASP A 5 -10.85 -1.37 11.73
CA ASP A 5 -10.67 -2.77 11.31
C ASP A 5 -9.90 -2.85 10.00
N PHE A 6 -10.21 -1.96 9.06
CA PHE A 6 -9.47 -1.85 7.81
C PHE A 6 -8.00 -1.54 8.08
N HIS A 7 -7.71 -0.53 8.89
CA HIS A 7 -6.32 -0.13 9.17
C HIS A 7 -5.51 -1.25 9.82
N ARG A 8 -6.11 -2.01 10.75
CA ARG A 8 -5.45 -3.18 11.37
C ARG A 8 -5.15 -4.29 10.37
N ILE A 9 -6.12 -4.64 9.53
CA ILE A 9 -5.97 -5.69 8.51
C ILE A 9 -4.94 -5.25 7.46
N PHE A 10 -5.02 -4.00 7.02
CA PHE A 10 -4.07 -3.38 6.11
C PHE A 10 -2.64 -3.42 6.67
N GLN A 11 -2.42 -2.96 7.91
CA GLN A 11 -1.10 -3.02 8.56
C GLN A 11 -0.58 -4.46 8.71
N THR A 12 -1.46 -5.44 8.90
CA THR A 12 -1.04 -6.84 8.96
C THR A 12 -0.58 -7.34 7.59
N ASN A 13 -1.31 -6.98 6.52
CA ASN A 13 -0.99 -7.41 5.16
C ASN A 13 0.23 -6.71 4.59
N ILE A 14 0.39 -5.40 4.82
CA ILE A 14 1.53 -4.63 4.30
C ILE A 14 2.86 -5.11 4.88
N ASN A 15 2.86 -5.59 6.13
CA ASN A 15 4.04 -6.16 6.76
C ASN A 15 4.31 -7.63 6.35
N ASN A 16 3.39 -8.25 5.60
CA ASN A 16 3.52 -9.64 5.14
C ASN A 16 3.71 -9.68 3.62
N LYS A 17 4.95 -9.89 3.16
CA LYS A 17 5.29 -9.96 1.73
C LYS A 17 4.62 -11.10 0.94
N GLN A 18 4.06 -12.09 1.64
CA GLN A 18 3.28 -13.20 1.06
C GLN A 18 1.76 -12.92 1.07
N ALA A 19 1.32 -11.77 1.60
CA ALA A 19 -0.08 -11.40 1.57
C ALA A 19 -0.59 -11.22 0.14
N ASP A 20 -1.91 -11.42 0.00
CA ASP A 20 -2.61 -11.16 -1.25
C ASP A 20 -2.42 -9.68 -1.65
N PRO A 21 -1.89 -9.38 -2.85
CA PRO A 21 -1.57 -8.01 -3.24
C PRO A 21 -2.80 -7.10 -3.30
N TYR A 22 -3.99 -7.62 -3.59
CA TYR A 22 -5.24 -6.84 -3.57
C TYR A 22 -5.57 -6.41 -2.13
N LYS A 23 -5.31 -7.28 -1.16
CA LYS A 23 -5.49 -6.96 0.27
C LYS A 23 -4.42 -5.99 0.79
N VAL A 24 -3.20 -6.03 0.24
CA VAL A 24 -2.15 -5.05 0.56
C VAL A 24 -2.56 -3.67 0.07
N LEU A 25 -3.16 -3.54 -1.11
CA LEU A 25 -3.68 -2.25 -1.60
C LEU A 25 -5.06 -1.87 -1.03
N GLY A 26 -5.71 -2.76 -0.27
CA GLY A 26 -7.05 -2.54 0.28
C GLY A 26 -8.15 -2.44 -0.79
N VAL A 27 -7.99 -3.15 -1.91
CA VAL A 27 -8.91 -3.19 -3.06
C VAL A 27 -9.44 -4.60 -3.29
N SER A 28 -10.51 -4.72 -4.08
CA SER A 28 -11.07 -5.99 -4.51
C SER A 28 -10.42 -6.50 -5.81
N ARG A 29 -10.45 -7.82 -6.02
CA ARG A 29 -10.00 -8.44 -7.28
C ARG A 29 -10.88 -8.11 -8.47
N GLU A 30 -12.07 -7.60 -8.22
CA GLU A 30 -13.09 -7.19 -9.18
C GLU A 30 -13.04 -5.68 -9.44
N ASP A 31 -12.26 -4.92 -8.67
CA ASP A 31 -12.12 -3.48 -8.87
C ASP A 31 -11.49 -3.17 -10.23
N ASN A 32 -11.95 -2.12 -10.89
CA ASN A 32 -11.39 -1.64 -12.14
C ASN A 32 -9.94 -1.14 -11.96
N ASP A 33 -9.10 -1.28 -12.98
CA ASP A 33 -7.69 -0.88 -12.95
C ASP A 33 -7.49 0.59 -12.56
N ASN A 34 -8.40 1.48 -12.96
CA ASN A 34 -8.37 2.87 -12.55
C ASN A 34 -8.53 3.05 -11.04
N ILE A 35 -9.38 2.23 -10.40
CA ILE A 35 -9.60 2.24 -8.95
C ILE A 35 -8.34 1.72 -8.26
N ILE A 36 -7.77 0.62 -8.75
CA ILE A 36 -6.53 0.03 -8.21
C ILE A 36 -5.37 1.03 -8.30
N ARG A 37 -5.17 1.63 -9.47
CA ARG A 37 -4.14 2.65 -9.69
C ARG A 37 -4.35 3.87 -8.79
N LYS A 38 -5.59 4.35 -8.67
CA LYS A 38 -5.90 5.48 -7.78
C LYS A 38 -5.55 5.15 -6.33
N LYS A 39 -5.91 3.95 -5.85
CA LYS A 39 -5.58 3.50 -4.49
C LYS A 39 -4.08 3.36 -4.27
N TRP A 40 -3.35 2.81 -5.23
CA TRP A 40 -1.90 2.76 -5.20
C TRP A 40 -1.26 4.17 -5.09
N ILE A 41 -1.76 5.16 -5.83
CA ILE A 41 -1.27 6.56 -5.75
C ILE A 41 -1.59 7.19 -4.39
N GLU A 42 -2.80 6.97 -3.85
CA GLU A 42 -3.20 7.46 -2.53
C GLU A 42 -2.26 6.91 -1.44
N LEU A 43 -2.05 5.59 -1.43
CA LEU A 43 -1.17 4.92 -0.48
C LEU A 43 0.30 5.38 -0.63
N ASN A 44 0.79 5.54 -1.86
CA ASN A 44 2.15 6.07 -2.08
C ASN A 44 2.34 7.45 -1.47
N LYS A 45 1.34 8.34 -1.61
CA LYS A 45 1.41 9.68 -1.03
C LYS A 45 1.33 9.65 0.49
N GLU A 46 0.48 8.81 1.05
CA GLU A 46 0.30 8.69 2.50
C GLU A 46 1.55 8.14 3.19
N HIS A 47 2.18 7.13 2.59
CA HIS A 47 3.36 6.46 3.13
C HIS A 47 4.69 7.01 2.57
N HIS A 48 4.69 8.12 1.82
CA HIS A 48 5.93 8.62 1.22
C HIS A 48 6.93 9.10 2.30
N PRO A 49 8.16 8.57 2.34
CA PRO A 49 9.21 9.00 3.26
C PRO A 49 9.42 10.51 3.23
N ASP A 50 9.47 11.12 2.04
CA ASP A 50 9.65 12.57 1.89
C ASP A 50 8.53 13.38 2.56
N ASN A 51 7.28 12.93 2.47
CA ASN A 51 6.17 13.61 3.13
C ASN A 51 6.29 13.53 4.66
N LEU A 52 6.81 12.41 5.17
CA LEU A 52 7.04 12.22 6.61
C LEU A 52 8.27 12.98 7.10
N MET A 53 9.33 13.04 6.30
CA MET A 53 10.53 13.86 6.54
C MET A 53 10.17 15.34 6.60
N ALA A 54 9.37 15.83 5.65
CA ALA A 54 8.88 17.21 5.63
C ALA A 54 8.03 17.55 6.87
N LYS A 55 7.35 16.56 7.46
CA LYS A 55 6.60 16.69 8.72
C LYS A 55 7.47 16.58 9.97
N GLY A 56 8.78 16.36 9.84
CA GLY A 56 9.70 16.22 10.96
C GLY A 56 9.53 14.92 11.75
N MET A 57 9.04 13.86 11.11
CA MET A 57 8.83 12.57 11.78
C MET A 57 10.17 11.92 12.16
N PRO A 58 10.22 11.12 13.25
CA PRO A 58 11.44 10.42 13.64
C PRO A 58 11.91 9.41 12.59
N LYS A 59 13.22 9.12 12.60
CA LYS A 59 13.86 8.24 11.62
C LYS A 59 13.29 6.83 11.63
N GLU A 60 12.87 6.29 12.78
CA GLU A 60 12.24 4.98 12.83
C GLU A 60 10.92 4.95 12.05
N PHE A 61 10.13 6.03 12.09
CA PHE A 61 8.90 6.13 11.31
C PHE A 61 9.18 6.25 9.81
N ILE A 62 10.21 7.00 9.43
CA ILE A 62 10.63 7.12 8.02
C ILE A 62 11.11 5.76 7.48
N ASN A 63 11.88 5.00 8.27
CA ASN A 63 12.32 3.66 7.90
C ASN A 63 11.14 2.71 7.72
N ARG A 64 10.18 2.72 8.66
CA ARG A 64 8.97 1.90 8.52
C ARG A 64 8.16 2.28 7.28
N ALA A 65 8.03 3.58 7.01
CA ALA A 65 7.33 4.06 5.83
C ALA A 65 8.00 3.62 4.52
N ASN A 66 9.34 3.54 4.48
CA ASN A 66 10.05 2.95 3.34
C ASN A 66 9.68 1.48 3.13
N ASP A 67 9.65 0.67 4.19
CA ASP A 67 9.31 -0.75 4.12
C ASP A 67 7.84 -0.97 3.68
N GLU A 68 6.94 -0.14 4.20
CA GLU A 68 5.52 -0.12 3.83
C GLU A 68 5.35 0.28 2.35
N LEU A 69 6.02 1.35 1.91
CA LEU A 69 5.99 1.82 0.53
C LEU A 69 6.51 0.76 -0.45
N ALA A 70 7.61 0.07 -0.08
CA ALA A 70 8.14 -1.03 -0.87
C ALA A 70 7.12 -2.17 -1.02
N SER A 71 6.38 -2.47 0.05
CA SER A 71 5.34 -3.52 0.05
C SER A 71 4.12 -3.12 -0.78
N ILE A 72 3.71 -1.83 -0.73
CA ILE A 72 2.66 -1.25 -1.58
C ILE A 72 3.03 -1.35 -3.07
N ASN A 73 4.26 -0.97 -3.42
CA ASN A 73 4.72 -1.00 -4.81
C ASN A 73 4.80 -2.44 -5.34
N LEU A 74 5.38 -3.35 -4.55
CA LEU A 74 5.42 -4.78 -4.90
C LEU A 74 4.02 -5.38 -5.11
N ALA A 75 3.04 -4.98 -4.31
CA ALA A 75 1.67 -5.43 -4.46
C ALA A 75 1.03 -4.93 -5.77
N TYR A 76 1.23 -3.66 -6.11
CA TYR A 76 0.74 -3.10 -7.36
C TYR A 76 1.40 -3.75 -8.58
N ASP A 77 2.71 -3.96 -8.53
CA ASP A 77 3.46 -4.64 -9.60
C ASP A 77 2.93 -6.07 -9.82
N LYS A 78 2.74 -6.84 -8.74
CA LYS A 78 2.12 -8.18 -8.81
C LYS A 78 0.72 -8.16 -9.43
N ILE A 79 -0.13 -7.17 -9.09
CA ILE A 79 -1.46 -7.06 -9.68
C ILE A 79 -1.37 -6.77 -11.17
N LYS A 80 -0.46 -5.88 -11.57
CA LYS A 80 -0.23 -5.54 -12.97
C LYS A 80 0.27 -6.75 -13.77
N GLU A 81 1.15 -7.56 -13.20
CA GLU A 81 1.58 -8.84 -13.78
C GLU A 81 0.41 -9.82 -13.93
N MET A 82 -0.43 -9.96 -12.89
CA MET A 82 -1.60 -10.85 -12.90
C MET A 82 -2.68 -10.43 -13.91
N ARG A 83 -2.78 -9.12 -14.20
CA ARG A 83 -3.81 -8.54 -15.08
C ARG A 83 -3.32 -8.25 -16.50
N GLU A 84 -2.14 -8.73 -16.89
CA GLU A 84 -1.50 -8.47 -18.19
C GLU A 84 -1.42 -6.97 -18.54
N ASN A 85 -0.53 -6.23 -17.87
CA ASN A 85 -0.06 -4.89 -18.28
C ASN A 85 -1.13 -3.79 -18.45
N ILE A 86 -1.92 -3.61 -17.39
CA ILE A 86 -2.69 -2.38 -17.12
C ILE A 86 -1.82 -1.13 -16.90
#